data_AF-A0ABD2N299-F1
#
_entry.id   AF-A0ABD2N299-F1
#
_cell.length_a   1.000
_cell.length_b   1.000
_cell.length_c   1.000
_cell.angle_alpha   90.00
_cell.angle_beta   90.00
_cell.angle_gamma   90.00
#
_symmetry.space_group_name_H-M   'P 1'
#
loop_
_entity.id
_entity.type
_entity.pdbx_description
1 polymer ?
#
loop_
_entity_poly.entity_id
_entity_poly.type
_entity_poly.pdbx_seq_one_letter_code
_entity_poly.pdbx_strand_id
1 'polypeptide(L)'
;MDANDLWMELEQAFECVTAINNTTTNDHPKKPWITSHTWSLIAKRRELKGRVIADDNNKQKYSDLSKTIDRCINNDRNSYVTSICEEIEKHANSNQPRDLFKKV
;
A
#
# COMPACT_ATOMS: atom_id res chain seq x y z
N MET A 1 40.42 -22.23 -4.38
CA MET A 1 39.51 -21.09 -4.16
C MET A 1 40.12 -20.31 -3.03
N ASP A 2 40.58 -19.09 -3.32
CA ASP A 2 41.28 -18.23 -2.36
C ASP A 2 40.26 -17.54 -1.43
N ALA A 3 40.69 -17.14 -0.23
CA ALA A 3 39.84 -16.42 0.72
C ALA A 3 39.35 -15.08 0.15
N ASN A 4 40.15 -14.47 -0.74
CA ASN A 4 39.78 -13.25 -1.45
C ASN A 4 38.66 -13.48 -2.46
N ASP A 5 38.65 -14.63 -3.14
CA ASP A 5 37.59 -14.99 -4.09
C ASP A 5 36.24 -15.16 -3.35
N LEU A 6 36.27 -15.82 -2.19
CA LEU A 6 35.10 -16.01 -1.33
C LEU A 6 34.57 -14.67 -0.77
N TRP A 7 35.46 -13.76 -0.42
CA TRP A 7 35.08 -12.43 0.06
C TRP A 7 34.40 -11.59 -1.03
N MET A 8 34.94 -11.62 -2.25
CA MET A 8 34.33 -10.94 -3.40
C MET A 8 32.94 -11.51 -3.75
N GLU A 9 32.79 -12.83 -3.72
CA GLU A 9 31.49 -13.47 -3.98
C GLU A 9 30.44 -13.08 -2.93
N LEU A 10 30.86 -12.97 -1.66
CA LEU A 10 30.01 -12.49 -0.57
C LEU A 10 29.58 -11.04 -0.77
N GLU A 11 30.52 -10.12 -1.06
CA GLU A 11 30.21 -8.71 -1.31
C GLU A 11 29.24 -8.56 -2.49
N GLN A 12 29.48 -9.29 -3.58
CA GLN A 12 28.61 -9.27 -4.74
C GLN A 12 27.21 -9.81 -4.43
N ALA A 13 27.09 -10.84 -3.59
CA ALA A 13 25.81 -11.33 -3.12
C ALA A 13 25.06 -10.27 -2.29
N PHE A 14 25.74 -9.51 -1.42
CA PHE A 14 25.13 -8.42 -0.66
C PHE A 14 24.66 -7.27 -1.55
N GLU A 15 25.47 -6.87 -2.53
CA GLU A 15 25.09 -5.85 -3.52
C GLU A 15 23.89 -6.28 -4.35
N CYS A 16 23.85 -7.53 -4.81
CA CYS A 16 22.71 -8.09 -5.52
C CYS A 16 21.43 -8.08 -4.67
N VAL A 17 21.50 -8.54 -3.41
CA VAL A 17 20.33 -8.59 -2.51
C VAL A 17 19.81 -7.19 -2.18
N THR A 18 20.70 -6.22 -1.97
CA THR A 18 20.29 -4.83 -1.73
C THR A 18 19.65 -4.19 -2.97
N ALA A 19 20.19 -4.45 -4.16
CA ALA A 19 19.60 -4.00 -5.43
C ALA A 19 18.21 -4.62 -5.68
N ILE A 20 18.02 -5.92 -5.38
CA ILE A 20 16.72 -6.59 -5.50
C ILE A 20 15.69 -5.98 -4.54
N ASN A 21 16.04 -5.80 -3.26
CA ASN A 21 15.11 -5.21 -2.28
C ASN A 21 14.71 -3.76 -2.62
N ASN A 22 15.61 -3.01 -3.28
CA ASN A 22 15.33 -1.65 -3.73
C ASN A 22 14.45 -1.61 -5.00
N THR A 23 14.47 -2.66 -5.83
CA THR A 23 13.71 -2.75 -7.09
C THR A 23 12.38 -3.49 -6.96
N THR A 24 12.19 -4.30 -5.90
CA THR A 24 10.89 -4.89 -5.58
C THR A 24 9.94 -3.81 -5.07
N THR A 25 9.37 -3.02 -5.98
CA THR A 25 8.15 -2.27 -5.70
C THR A 25 7.09 -3.31 -5.38
N ASN A 26 6.59 -3.32 -4.13
CA ASN A 26 5.38 -4.05 -3.75
C ASN A 26 4.19 -3.44 -4.51
N ASP A 27 4.14 -3.70 -5.82
CA ASP A 27 3.16 -3.15 -6.75
C ASP A 27 1.91 -4.02 -6.74
N HIS A 28 1.42 -4.26 -5.53
CA HIS A 28 0.09 -4.80 -5.36
C HIS A 28 -0.88 -3.85 -6.05
N PRO A 29 -1.75 -4.36 -6.93
CA PRO A 29 -2.69 -3.51 -7.62
C PRO A 29 -3.55 -2.77 -6.59
N LYS A 30 -3.79 -1.49 -6.84
CA LYS A 30 -4.66 -0.64 -6.03
C LYS A 30 -6.01 -1.32 -5.89
N LYS A 31 -6.45 -1.58 -4.66
CA LYS A 31 -7.79 -2.14 -4.41
C LYS A 31 -8.85 -1.12 -4.89
N PRO A 32 -9.97 -1.58 -5.48
CA PRO A 32 -10.96 -0.69 -6.11
C PRO A 32 -11.62 0.28 -5.12
N TRP A 33 -11.73 -0.10 -3.85
CA TRP A 33 -12.30 0.73 -2.78
C TRP A 33 -11.32 1.76 -2.19
N ILE A 34 -10.02 1.66 -2.48
CA ILE A 34 -9.04 2.65 -2.02
C ILE A 34 -9.16 3.89 -2.91
N THR A 35 -9.22 5.07 -2.32
CA THR A 35 -9.30 6.31 -3.10
C THR A 35 -7.95 6.65 -3.72
N SER A 36 -7.96 7.44 -4.80
CA SER A 36 -6.71 7.93 -5.41
C SER A 36 -5.91 8.80 -4.45
N HIS A 37 -6.58 9.49 -3.53
CA HIS A 37 -5.95 10.25 -2.46
C HIS A 37 -5.11 9.35 -1.55
N THR A 38 -5.71 8.34 -0.93
CA THR A 38 -5.01 7.36 -0.06
C THR A 38 -3.88 6.65 -0.81
N TRP A 39 -4.11 6.30 -2.07
CA TRP A 39 -3.08 5.67 -2.90
C TRP A 39 -1.85 6.57 -3.10
N SER A 40 -2.06 7.87 -3.32
CA SER A 40 -0.96 8.84 -3.44
C SER A 40 -0.13 8.96 -2.14
N LEU A 41 -0.77 8.85 -0.97
CA LEU A 41 -0.08 8.86 0.31
C LEU A 41 0.78 7.60 0.51
N ILE A 42 0.25 6.44 0.11
CA ILE A 42 1.00 5.17 0.13
C ILE A 42 2.24 5.28 -0.78
N ALA A 43 2.11 5.84 -1.97
CA ALA A 43 3.24 6.08 -2.87
C ALA A 43 4.30 6.98 -2.23
N LYS A 44 3.90 8.12 -1.64
CA LYS A 44 4.81 9.01 -0.89
C LYS A 44 5.52 8.32 0.27
N ARG A 45 4.83 7.44 1.01
CA ARG A 45 5.46 6.66 2.09
C ARG A 45 6.50 5.68 1.55
N ARG A 46 6.23 5.04 0.40
CA ARG A 46 7.17 4.12 -0.25
C ARG A 46 8.45 4.84 -0.66
N GLU A 47 8.33 6.04 -1.25
CA GLU A 47 9.48 6.89 -1.61
C GLU A 47 10.33 7.28 -0.40
N LEU A 48 9.69 7.57 0.73
CA LEU A 48 10.40 7.91 1.96
C LEU A 48 11.11 6.72 2.61
N LYS A 49 10.61 5.49 2.45
CA LYS A 49 11.14 4.29 3.13
C LYS A 49 12.65 4.11 2.92
N GLY A 50 13.16 4.37 1.71
CA GLY A 50 14.60 4.28 1.41
C GLY A 50 15.46 5.36 2.06
N ARG A 51 14.84 6.43 2.59
CA ARG A 51 15.52 7.62 3.17
C ARG A 51 15.35 7.74 4.69
N VAL A 52 14.64 6.81 5.34
CA VAL A 52 14.32 6.87 6.78
C VAL A 52 15.55 6.65 7.67
N ILE A 53 16.54 5.88 7.21
CA ILE A 53 17.67 5.46 8.06
C ILE A 53 18.67 6.62 8.31
N ALA A 54 18.69 7.63 7.44
CA ALA A 54 19.72 8.68 7.46
C ALA A 54 19.33 9.98 8.19
N ASP A 55 18.04 10.22 8.49
CA ASP A 55 17.56 11.52 8.98
C ASP A 55 16.33 11.36 9.90
N ASP A 56 16.42 11.87 11.12
CA ASP A 56 15.33 11.86 12.11
C ASP A 56 14.09 12.63 11.62
N ASN A 57 14.25 13.67 10.79
CA ASN A 57 13.11 14.36 10.19
C ASN A 57 12.35 13.46 9.21
N ASN A 58 13.05 12.60 8.47
CA ASN A 58 12.42 11.64 7.55
C ASN A 58 11.72 10.53 8.33
N LYS A 59 12.25 10.13 9.49
CA LYS A 59 11.60 9.19 10.40
C LYS A 59 10.28 9.73 10.94
N GLN A 60 10.26 10.99 11.38
CA GLN A 60 9.03 11.62 11.85
C GLN A 60 7.99 11.74 10.72
N LYS A 61 8.40 12.23 9.53
CA LYS A 61 7.52 12.30 8.35
C LYS A 61 6.94 10.94 7.96
N TYR A 62 7.75 9.88 8.01
CA TYR A 62 7.31 8.52 7.73
C TYR A 62 6.25 8.03 8.73
N SER A 63 6.45 8.33 10.02
CA SER A 63 5.48 8.03 11.09
C SER A 63 4.16 8.76 10.89
N ASP A 64 4.21 10.06 10.61
CA ASP A 64 3.01 10.87 10.41
C ASP A 64 2.23 10.47 9.14
N LEU A 65 2.95 10.15 8.06
CA LEU A 65 2.33 9.58 6.85
C LEU A 65 1.67 8.25 7.14
N SER A 66 2.29 7.37 7.94
CA SER A 66 1.70 6.07 8.28
C SER A 66 0.37 6.24 9.04
N LYS A 67 0.34 7.10 10.06
CA LYS A 67 -0.90 7.41 10.80
C LYS A 67 -1.98 8.00 9.89
N THR A 68 -1.58 8.87 8.96
CA THR A 68 -2.51 9.49 8.01
C THR A 68 -3.09 8.45 7.05
N ILE A 69 -2.24 7.58 6.51
CA ILE A 69 -2.66 6.47 5.64
C ILE A 69 -3.65 5.57 6.37
N ASP A 70 -3.38 5.19 7.61
CA ASP A 70 -4.27 4.31 8.39
C ASP A 70 -5.66 4.94 8.55
N ARG A 71 -5.73 6.23 8.86
CA ARG A 71 -6.99 6.97 8.94
C ARG A 71 -7.73 7.00 7.60
N CYS A 72 -7.01 7.30 6.52
CA CYS A 72 -7.59 7.36 5.18
C CYS A 72 -8.09 5.98 4.70
N ILE A 73 -7.35 4.90 4.96
CA ILE A 73 -7.76 3.53 4.64
C ILE A 73 -9.04 3.16 5.38
N ASN A 74 -9.12 3.48 6.68
CA ASN A 74 -10.32 3.21 7.46
C ASN A 74 -11.53 3.99 6.93
N ASN A 75 -11.32 5.25 6.55
CA ASN A 75 -12.36 6.06 5.95
C ASN A 75 -12.82 5.52 4.59
N ASP A 76 -11.88 5.23 3.68
CA ASP A 76 -12.17 4.66 2.36
C ASP A 76 -12.97 3.34 2.48
N ARG A 77 -12.56 2.47 3.41
CA ARG A 77 -13.26 1.22 3.69
C ARG A 77 -14.68 1.47 4.20
N ASN A 78 -14.85 2.37 5.17
CA ASN A 78 -16.16 2.68 5.73
C ASN A 78 -17.09 3.25 4.66
N SER A 79 -16.62 4.23 3.89
CA SER A 79 -17.38 4.81 2.77
C SER A 79 -17.79 3.75 1.74
N TYR A 80 -16.89 2.84 1.40
CA TYR A 80 -17.19 1.75 0.47
C TYR A 80 -18.28 0.81 1.02
N VAL A 81 -18.16 0.36 2.27
CA VAL A 81 -19.17 -0.50 2.89
C VAL A 81 -20.52 0.22 3.01
N THR A 82 -20.52 1.48 3.47
CA THR A 82 -21.74 2.30 3.55
C THR A 82 -22.40 2.44 2.18
N SER A 83 -21.62 2.70 1.11
CA SER A 83 -22.20 2.80 -0.25
C SER A 83 -22.87 1.50 -0.71
N ILE A 84 -22.29 0.34 -0.37
CA ILE A 84 -22.90 -0.96 -0.68
C ILE A 84 -24.20 -1.14 0.11
N CYS A 85 -24.22 -0.80 1.40
CA CYS A 85 -25.42 -0.87 2.23
C CYS A 85 -26.54 0.03 1.69
N GLU A 86 -26.22 1.28 1.32
CA GLU A 86 -27.18 2.22 0.73
C GLU A 86 -27.74 1.71 -0.61
N GLU A 87 -26.90 1.12 -1.46
CA GLU A 87 -27.35 0.48 -2.70
C GLU A 87 -28.30 -0.68 -2.41
N ILE A 88 -27.96 -1.56 -1.46
CA ILE A 88 -28.80 -2.69 -1.06
C ILE A 88 -30.15 -2.21 -0.53
N GLU A 89 -30.17 -1.23 0.37
CA GLU A 89 -31.39 -0.65 0.94
C GLU A 89 -32.28 -0.03 -0.14
N LYS A 90 -31.68 0.72 -1.06
CA LYS A 90 -32.41 1.32 -2.19
C LYS A 90 -33.08 0.26 -3.06
N HIS A 91 -32.36 -0.81 -3.41
CA HIS A 91 -32.89 -1.88 -4.25
C HIS A 91 -33.93 -2.76 -3.53
N ALA A 92 -33.76 -2.99 -2.22
CA ALA A 92 -34.76 -3.65 -1.38
C ALA A 92 -36.07 -2.84 -1.34
N ASN A 93 -35.98 -1.52 -1.12
CA ASN A 93 -37.13 -0.63 -1.09
C ASN A 93 -37.82 -0.47 -2.46
N SER A 94 -37.07 -0.64 -3.56
CA SER A 94 -37.60 -0.56 -4.93
C SER A 94 -38.23 -1.87 -5.44
N ASN A 95 -38.29 -2.94 -4.62
CA ASN A 95 -38.80 -4.26 -5.01
C ASN A 95 -38.12 -4.83 -6.28
N GLN A 96 -36.84 -4.52 -6.49
CA GLN A 96 -36.00 -5.03 -7.60
C GLN A 96 -34.92 -5.99 -7.08
N PRO A 97 -35.28 -7.14 -6.49
CA PRO A 97 -34.32 -8.05 -5.87
C PRO A 97 -33.34 -8.67 -6.88
N ARG A 98 -33.69 -8.72 -8.16
CA ARG A 98 -32.84 -9.29 -9.22
C ARG A 98 -31.59 -8.47 -9.50
N ASP A 99 -31.64 -7.14 -9.28
CA ASP A 99 -30.49 -6.26 -9.47
C ASP A 99 -29.60 -6.17 -8.22
N LEU A 100 -30.12 -6.57 -7.06
CA LEU A 100 -29.38 -6.69 -5.79
C LEU A 100 -28.19 -7.68 -5.90
N PHE A 101 -28.38 -8.78 -6.63
CA PHE A 101 -27.41 -9.88 -6.74
C PHE A 101 -26.49 -9.81 -7.96
N LYS A 102 -26.62 -8.79 -8.82
CA LYS A 102 -25.77 -8.67 -10.03
C LYS A 102 -24.43 -7.99 -9.77
N LYS A 103 -24.30 -7.28 -8.64
CA LYS A 103 -23.16 -6.41 -8.34
C LYS A 103 -22.29 -6.89 -7.17
N VAL A 104 -22.82 -7.79 -6.34
CA VAL A 104 -22.09 -8.53 -5.29
C VAL A 104 -21.41 -9.73 -5.93
#